data_AF-A0A934YI23-F1
#
_entry.id   AF-A0A934YI23-F1
#
_cell.length_a   1.000
_cell.length_b   1.000
_cell.length_c   1.000
_cell.angle_alpha   90.00
_cell.angle_beta   90.00
_cell.angle_gamma   90.00
#
_symmetry.space_group_name_H-M   'P 1'
#
loop_
_entity.id
_entity.type
_entity.pdbx_description
1 polymer ?
#
loop_
_entity_poly.entity_id
_entity_poly.type
_entity_poly.pdbx_seq_one_letter_code
_entity_poly.pdbx_strand_id
1 'polypeptide(L)'
;MSAAGPTVLTPPWWSSRDGNVEACPLATPCLAWLNLGALGTILNLDDRHLYIGTPTGLSRCALAEIGTAGTCTLVPHGPAEAVEEPLYLTTTHAWYRSGTQVRRVLK
;
A
#
# COMPACT_ATOMS: atom_id res chain seq x y z
N MET A 1 -26.64 -21.31 21.63
CA MET A 1 -26.06 -20.26 20.76
C MET A 1 -24.56 -20.44 20.79
N SER A 2 -23.91 -20.82 19.68
CA SER A 2 -22.45 -20.94 19.65
C SER A 2 -21.82 -19.56 19.76
N ALA A 3 -20.83 -19.41 20.63
CA ALA A 3 -20.03 -18.20 20.71
C ALA A 3 -19.44 -17.88 19.33
N ALA A 4 -19.55 -16.61 18.90
CA ALA A 4 -18.86 -16.17 17.70
C ALA A 4 -17.37 -16.50 17.85
N GLY A 5 -16.77 -17.14 16.83
CA GLY A 5 -15.34 -17.40 16.81
C GLY A 5 -14.53 -16.10 16.89
N PRO A 6 -13.23 -16.18 17.21
CA PRO A 6 -12.39 -14.99 17.34
C PRO A 6 -12.39 -14.20 16.02
N THR A 7 -12.61 -12.89 16.12
CA THR A 7 -12.43 -11.99 14.98
C THR A 7 -10.94 -11.90 14.67
N VAL A 8 -10.52 -12.46 13.54
CA VAL A 8 -9.15 -12.29 13.03
C VAL A 8 -9.09 -10.95 12.32
N LEU A 9 -8.28 -10.03 12.84
CA LEU A 9 -7.93 -8.81 12.11
C LEU A 9 -7.00 -9.20 10.96
N THR A 10 -7.45 -9.04 9.72
CA THR A 10 -6.64 -9.26 8.53
C THR A 10 -5.79 -8.02 8.26
N PRO A 11 -4.54 -8.09 7.82
CA PRO A 11 -3.82 -6.89 7.42
C PRO A 11 -4.52 -6.18 6.24
N PRO A 12 -4.28 -4.87 6.04
CA PRO A 12 -4.67 -4.19 4.81
C PRO A 12 -4.17 -4.97 3.60
N TRP A 13 -4.98 -5.01 2.54
CA TRP A 13 -4.70 -5.82 1.37
C TRP A 13 -5.06 -5.07 0.11
N TRP A 14 -4.41 -5.44 -0.99
CA TRP A 14 -4.71 -4.94 -2.31
C TRP A 14 -4.70 -6.09 -3.31
N SER A 15 -5.34 -5.86 -4.45
CA SER A 15 -5.25 -6.76 -5.60
C SER A 15 -5.20 -5.94 -6.88
N SER A 16 -4.64 -6.51 -7.94
CA SER A 16 -4.78 -5.95 -9.28
C SER A 16 -5.89 -6.67 -10.02
N ARG A 17 -6.83 -5.90 -10.58
CA ARG A 17 -7.95 -6.38 -11.39
C ARG A 17 -8.10 -5.48 -12.61
N ASP A 18 -8.12 -6.09 -13.79
CA ASP A 18 -8.33 -5.40 -15.08
C ASP A 18 -7.40 -4.19 -15.28
N GLY A 19 -6.14 -4.32 -14.87
CA GLY A 19 -5.12 -3.27 -14.96
C GLY A 19 -5.26 -2.14 -13.92
N ASN A 20 -6.28 -2.20 -13.06
CA ASN A 20 -6.46 -1.31 -11.93
C ASN A 20 -5.98 -1.99 -10.64
N VAL A 21 -5.63 -1.16 -9.67
CA VAL A 21 -5.34 -1.60 -8.30
C VAL A 21 -6.57 -1.33 -7.46
N GLU A 22 -7.08 -2.36 -6.83
CA GLU A 22 -8.12 -2.26 -5.81
C GLU A 22 -7.47 -2.41 -4.44
N ALA A 23 -7.81 -1.55 -3.47
CA ALA A 23 -7.28 -1.60 -2.12
C ALA A 23 -8.37 -1.65 -1.06
N CYS A 24 -8.07 -2.39 0.00
CA CYS A 24 -8.87 -2.46 1.21
C CYS A 24 -8.03 -2.05 2.42
N PRO A 25 -8.20 -0.81 2.91
CA PRO A 25 -7.34 -0.26 3.97
C PRO A 25 -7.67 -0.81 5.37
N LEU A 26 -8.87 -1.38 5.56
CA LEU A 26 -9.34 -1.78 6.88
C LEU A 26 -9.07 -3.26 7.17
N ALA A 27 -8.56 -3.50 8.37
CA ALA A 27 -8.12 -4.80 8.85
C ALA A 27 -9.24 -5.78 9.28
N THR A 28 -10.39 -5.71 8.61
CA THR A 28 -11.64 -6.44 8.92
C THR A 28 -12.25 -6.96 7.61
N PRO A 29 -13.42 -7.65 7.59
CA PRO A 29 -14.03 -8.06 6.32
C PRO A 29 -14.15 -6.84 5.41
N CYS A 30 -13.52 -6.91 4.24
CA CYS A 30 -13.49 -5.78 3.33
C CYS A 30 -14.87 -5.57 2.73
N LEU A 31 -15.61 -4.59 3.25
CA LEU A 31 -16.96 -4.30 2.76
C LEU A 31 -16.95 -3.37 1.53
N ALA A 32 -15.87 -2.62 1.32
CA ALA A 32 -15.73 -1.69 0.20
C ALA A 32 -14.27 -1.61 -0.27
N TRP A 33 -14.09 -1.72 -1.58
CA TRP A 33 -12.79 -1.59 -2.24
C TRP A 33 -12.64 -0.17 -2.82
N LEU A 34 -11.45 0.39 -2.66
CA LEU A 34 -11.06 1.63 -3.33
C LEU A 34 -10.37 1.28 -4.64
N ASN A 35 -10.91 1.76 -5.77
CA ASN A 35 -10.20 1.70 -7.04
C ASN A 35 -9.18 2.83 -7.09
N LEU A 36 -7.91 2.46 -7.16
CA LEU A 36 -6.77 3.37 -7.15
C LEU A 36 -6.28 3.71 -8.57
N GLY A 37 -6.84 3.08 -9.60
CA GLY A 37 -6.42 3.20 -10.98
C GLY A 37 -5.19 2.38 -11.33
N ALA A 38 -4.53 2.73 -12.43
CA ALA A 38 -3.38 2.00 -12.99
C ALA A 38 -2.05 2.46 -12.35
N LEU A 39 -1.81 2.11 -11.09
CA LEU A 39 -0.66 2.58 -10.30
C LEU A 39 0.61 1.72 -10.42
N GLY A 40 0.61 0.72 -11.31
CA GLY A 40 1.72 -0.23 -11.48
C GLY A 40 1.64 -1.43 -10.52
N THR A 41 2.74 -2.18 -10.39
CA THR A 41 2.79 -3.45 -9.63
C THR A 41 3.53 -3.34 -8.30
N ILE A 42 4.44 -2.38 -8.19
CA ILE A 42 5.31 -2.21 -7.02
C ILE A 42 4.60 -1.33 -6.00
N LEU A 43 3.68 -1.91 -5.24
CA LEU A 43 2.93 -1.16 -4.25
C LEU A 43 2.61 -2.00 -3.02
N ASN A 44 2.34 -1.30 -1.92
CA ASN A 44 1.85 -1.89 -0.69
C ASN A 44 1.09 -0.81 0.11
N LEU A 45 0.29 -1.19 1.09
CA LEU A 45 -0.43 -0.22 1.92
C LEU A 45 -0.46 -0.63 3.39
N ASP A 46 -0.59 0.38 4.24
CA ASP A 46 -1.01 0.20 5.63
C ASP A 46 -2.43 0.77 5.83
N ASP A 47 -2.83 0.97 7.08
CA ASP A 47 -4.16 1.47 7.42
C ASP A 47 -4.43 2.91 6.93
N ARG A 48 -3.38 3.66 6.58
CA ARG A 48 -3.46 5.10 6.28
C ARG A 48 -2.92 5.47 4.92
N HIS A 49 -1.89 4.79 4.45
CA HIS A 49 -1.14 5.19 3.28
C HIS A 49 -1.00 4.05 2.27
N LEU A 50 -1.10 4.42 1.01
CA LEU A 50 -0.60 3.66 -0.11
C LEU A 50 0.85 4.05 -0.37
N TYR A 51 1.74 3.08 -0.53
CA TYR A 51 3.13 3.25 -0.92
C TYR A 51 3.31 2.72 -2.34
N ILE A 52 3.94 3.51 -3.21
CA ILE A 52 4.15 3.18 -4.62
C ILE A 52 5.64 3.31 -4.92
N GLY A 53 6.23 2.21 -5.34
CA GLY A 53 7.58 2.15 -5.86
C GLY A 53 7.62 2.50 -7.35
N THR A 54 8.57 3.35 -7.72
CA THR A 54 8.82 3.70 -9.12
C THR A 54 10.32 3.64 -9.42
N PRO A 55 10.74 3.65 -10.70
CA PRO A 55 12.16 3.78 -11.07
C PRO A 55 12.83 5.05 -10.55
N THR A 56 12.07 6.06 -10.13
CA THR A 56 12.58 7.36 -9.65
C THR A 56 12.51 7.52 -8.13
N GLY A 57 11.87 6.62 -7.40
CA GLY A 57 11.70 6.75 -5.96
C GLY A 57 10.50 6.02 -5.40
N LEU A 58 10.48 5.93 -4.08
CA LEU A 58 9.29 5.56 -3.32
C LEU A 58 8.45 6.82 -3.08
N SER A 59 7.16 6.71 -3.33
CA SER A 59 6.17 7.74 -2.96
C SER A 59 5.11 7.12 -2.06
N ARG A 60 4.41 7.97 -1.31
CA ARG A 60 3.22 7.56 -0.56
C ARG A 60 2.10 8.57 -0.75
N CYS A 61 0.87 8.12 -0.53
CA CYS A 61 -0.29 9.00 -0.55
C CYS A 61 -1.37 8.52 0.44
N ALA A 62 -2.24 9.43 0.89
CA ALA A 62 -3.20 9.13 1.94
C ALA A 62 -4.45 8.42 1.38
N LEU A 63 -4.83 7.29 1.98
CA LEU A 63 -6.01 6.52 1.57
C LEU A 63 -7.31 7.32 1.78
N ALA A 64 -7.33 8.24 2.74
CA ALA A 64 -8.44 9.16 2.97
C ALA A 64 -8.65 10.14 1.80
N GLU A 65 -7.58 10.53 1.09
CA GLU A 65 -7.69 11.41 -0.09
C GLU A 65 -8.42 10.68 -1.23
N ILE A 66 -8.08 9.41 -1.45
CA ILE A 66 -8.77 8.57 -2.43
C ILE A 66 -10.25 8.41 -2.08
N GLY A 67 -10.56 8.14 -0.81
CA GLY A 67 -11.95 7.98 -0.37
C GLY A 67 -12.80 9.25 -0.49
N THR A 68 -12.19 10.44 -0.53
CA THR A 68 -12.89 11.73 -0.58
C THR A 68 -12.89 12.38 -1.96
N ALA A 69 -11.77 12.32 -2.67
CA ALA A 69 -11.56 12.98 -3.97
C ALA A 69 -11.49 12.00 -5.15
N GLY A 70 -11.40 10.69 -4.90
CA GLY A 70 -11.19 9.68 -5.94
C GLY A 70 -9.79 9.70 -6.56
N THR A 71 -8.89 10.55 -6.06
CA THR A 71 -7.52 10.71 -6.53
C THR A 71 -6.54 10.68 -5.36
N CYS A 72 -5.25 10.56 -5.67
CA CYS A 72 -4.20 10.53 -4.66
C CYS A 72 -3.02 11.39 -5.08
N THR A 73 -2.60 12.31 -4.22
CA THR A 73 -1.40 13.11 -4.46
C THR A 73 -0.17 12.34 -3.99
N LEU A 74 0.71 11.98 -4.92
CA LEU A 74 1.94 11.25 -4.59
C LEU A 74 2.96 12.18 -3.94
N VAL A 75 3.34 11.84 -2.71
CA VAL A 75 4.38 12.55 -1.95
C VAL A 75 5.65 11.69 -1.93
N PRO A 76 6.80 12.21 -2.37
CA PRO A 76 8.07 11.49 -2.28
C PRO A 76 8.36 11.04 -0.83
N HIS A 77 8.86 9.82 -0.69
CA HIS A 77 9.03 9.17 0.60
C HIS A 77 10.34 8.39 0.68
N GLY A 78 11.37 9.03 1.20
CA GLY A 78 12.72 8.47 1.26
C GLY A 78 13.61 8.96 0.10
N PRO A 79 14.72 8.26 -0.17
CA PRO A 79 15.67 8.67 -1.20
C PRO A 79 15.11 8.48 -2.62
N ALA A 80 15.58 9.31 -3.55
CA ALA A 80 15.25 9.22 -4.98
C ALA A 80 16.06 8.11 -5.67
N GLU A 81 15.68 6.87 -5.41
CA GLU A 81 16.29 5.69 -6.02
C GLU A 81 15.21 4.70 -6.47
N ALA A 82 15.55 3.88 -7.47
CA ALA A 82 14.60 2.92 -8.00
C ALA A 82 14.10 1.96 -6.90
N VAL A 83 12.78 1.78 -6.86
CA VAL A 83 12.15 0.76 -6.02
C VAL A 83 11.88 -0.45 -6.89
N GLU A 84 12.49 -1.57 -6.53
CA GLU A 84 12.29 -2.87 -7.15
C GLU A 84 11.58 -3.80 -6.16
N GLU A 85 10.73 -4.69 -6.68
CA GLU A 85 10.00 -5.64 -5.85
C GLU A 85 10.94 -6.61 -5.09
N PRO A 86 10.54 -7.03 -3.88
CA PRO A 86 9.29 -6.71 -3.18
C PRO A 86 9.32 -5.37 -2.40
N LEU A 87 8.17 -4.71 -2.28
CA LEU A 87 7.92 -3.63 -1.31
C LEU A 87 7.16 -4.20 -0.09
N TYR A 88 7.81 -4.24 1.07
CA TYR A 88 7.27 -4.82 2.30
C TYR A 88 7.11 -3.79 3.41
N LEU A 89 5.98 -3.82 4.11
CA LEU A 89 5.69 -2.90 5.22
C LEU A 89 5.69 -3.65 6.56
N THR A 90 6.41 -3.09 7.54
CA THR A 90 6.38 -3.49 8.96
C THR A 90 5.51 -2.52 9.75
N THR A 91 5.54 -2.51 11.09
CA THR A 91 4.83 -1.46 11.86
C THR A 91 5.42 -0.07 11.64
N THR A 92 6.74 0.04 11.45
CA THR A 92 7.44 1.34 11.47
C THR A 92 8.24 1.64 10.21
N HIS A 93 8.44 0.66 9.34
CA HIS A 93 9.31 0.80 8.17
C HIS A 93 8.70 0.21 6.90
N ALA A 94 9.07 0.82 5.78
CA ALA A 94 8.95 0.27 4.45
C ALA A 94 10.32 -0.23 4.01
N TRP A 95 10.33 -1.44 3.46
CA TRP A 95 11.52 -2.12 2.98
C TRP A 95 11.37 -2.41 1.49
N TYR A 96 12.40 -2.14 0.71
CA TYR A 96 12.41 -2.40 -0.73
C TYR A 96 13.81 -2.73 -1.22
N ARG A 97 13.90 -3.27 -2.44
CA ARG A 97 15.18 -3.51 -3.11
C ARG A 97 15.49 -2.37 -4.07
N SER A 98 16.73 -1.95 -4.15
CA SER A 98 17.26 -1.01 -5.14
C SER A 98 18.57 -1.58 -5.68
N GLY A 99 18.55 -2.10 -6.91
CA GLY A 99 19.63 -2.90 -7.46
C GLY A 99 19.99 -4.11 -6.58
N THR A 100 21.21 -4.12 -6.05
CA THR A 100 21.73 -5.17 -5.16
C THR A 100 21.54 -4.88 -3.68
N GLN A 101 21.00 -3.72 -3.31
CA GLN A 101 20.85 -3.30 -1.92
C GLN A 101 19.41 -3.41 -1.44
N VAL A 102 19.23 -3.83 -0.19
CA VAL A 102 17.95 -3.71 0.52
C VAL A 102 17.95 -2.39 1.29
N ARG A 103 16.87 -1.64 1.13
CA ARG A 103 16.68 -0.31 1.68
C ARG A 103 15.57 -0.33 2.72
N ARG A 104 15.68 0.61 3.66
CA ARG A 104 14.72 0.79 4.75
C ARG A 104 14.44 2.27 4.94
N VAL A 105 13.16 2.63 4.94
CA VAL A 105 12.69 3.99 5.25
C VAL A 105 11.61 3.92 6.34
N LEU A 106 11.47 4.98 7.13
CA LEU A 106 10.42 5.10 8.13
C LEU A 106 9.07 5.36 7.45
N LYS A 107 8.01 4.67 7.87
CA LYS A 107 6.64 4.87 7.36
C LYS A 107 5.95 6.11 7.90
#